data_AF-A0A2W4M6N2-F1
#
_entry.id   AF-A0A2W4M6N2-F1
#
_cell.length_a   1.000
_cell.length_b   1.000
_cell.length_c   1.000
_cell.angle_alpha   90.00
_cell.angle_beta   90.00
_cell.angle_gamma   90.00
#
_symmetry.space_group_name_H-M   'P 1'
#
loop_
_entity.id
_entity.type
_entity.pdbx_description
1 polymer ?
#
loop_
_entity_poly.entity_id
_entity_poly.type
_entity_poly.pdbx_seq_one_letter_code
_entity_poly.pdbx_strand_id
1 'polypeptide(L)'
;MNPNDQAAQNPREGLSVEEQLIQARRRLRETELELAQTRAQLVEINQRLIEVLESTSWKVTAPIRKVLDLVRARRNRPSTDPIPAPGLVETDEGIRRLYPEFDPKLDRETRREIAEWVDANPAIREQKVTVVLPTFDRAGLLERAVDSVLAQTHANWELVVVDDGSTDATPEVMQSYCESDPRIRYERIERSGVGPARNRALDLAAGDWIAFLDSDNTWDPEFLATMIGGLARAGARIGYSAIEIHENGRVTGYRGDRFDFDACVEANYIDMNSLVVHRSVIDAGHRFDPLIRRTSDWDFLLSVAWEHQPVYVPFVGVRYRHDDGLERITNREPWLFRTAVQERHRRRKQLGLDRPEPLGEVLRTLSLDILIRTAAHSHERFNWGDHYFAMGLAQAFERLGHRAQVLYREQEPDRRPDVLIVLRGLAYYPPIPGAVNVLWSISHPDETEPLEMLLHDVVTVASRQYAWFLEEALGKPVHPLNQATDRARFYPRSGVEPGGHMLFVGNSREVFRPSIRHALEAGGELVVYGSGWEGIVPEGSIAGKFISGKAVGDAYASAGAVLNDHWESMRDFGYISNRVYDVIASGGVQVTGFRLALEREFGDLVETF
;
A
#
# COMPACT_ATOMS: atom_id res chain seq x y z
N MET A 1 -59.36 -0.61 -48.94
CA MET A 1 -58.48 -0.17 -50.04
C MET A 1 -57.16 0.26 -49.44
N ASN A 2 -56.10 -0.43 -49.88
CA ASN A 2 -54.64 -0.28 -49.70
C ASN A 2 -53.99 0.35 -48.44
N PRO A 3 -52.90 -0.30 -47.94
CA PRO A 3 -51.95 0.23 -46.96
C PRO A 3 -50.85 1.07 -47.64
N ASN A 4 -50.26 2.03 -46.92
CA ASN A 4 -48.81 2.25 -46.85
C ASN A 4 -48.46 3.43 -45.93
N ASP A 5 -47.70 3.06 -44.90
CA ASP A 5 -46.51 3.74 -44.36
C ASP A 5 -46.65 5.04 -43.55
N GLN A 6 -46.65 4.79 -42.23
CA GLN A 6 -46.06 5.67 -41.21
C GLN A 6 -44.53 5.73 -41.33
N ALA A 7 -43.99 6.81 -40.76
CA ALA A 7 -42.64 6.98 -40.21
C ALA A 7 -41.54 7.54 -41.14
N ALA A 8 -41.30 8.84 -41.00
CA ALA A 8 -39.99 9.45 -41.23
C ALA A 8 -39.52 10.07 -39.90
N GLN A 9 -38.75 9.31 -39.13
CA GLN A 9 -37.90 9.81 -38.04
C GLN A 9 -36.44 9.60 -38.45
N ASN A 10 -35.66 10.68 -38.38
CA ASN A 10 -34.21 10.74 -38.61
C ASN A 10 -33.44 9.77 -37.70
N PRO A 11 -32.54 8.92 -38.23
CA PRO A 11 -31.46 8.33 -37.44
C PRO A 11 -30.24 9.25 -37.47
N ARG A 12 -29.71 9.59 -36.28
CA ARG A 12 -28.34 10.10 -36.12
C ARG A 12 -27.37 8.95 -36.46
N GLU A 13 -26.68 9.05 -37.59
CA GLU A 13 -25.56 8.16 -37.91
C GLU A 13 -24.41 8.39 -36.92
N GLY A 14 -24.00 7.34 -36.21
CA GLY A 14 -22.80 7.34 -35.39
C GLY A 14 -21.55 7.17 -36.25
N LEU A 15 -20.44 7.78 -35.84
CA LEU A 15 -19.14 7.67 -36.51
C LEU A 15 -18.75 6.21 -36.66
N SER A 16 -18.26 5.84 -37.85
CA SER A 16 -17.76 4.49 -38.12
C SER A 16 -16.58 4.14 -37.21
N VAL A 17 -16.35 2.85 -36.98
CA VAL A 17 -15.24 2.34 -36.15
C VAL A 17 -13.88 2.88 -36.64
N GLU A 18 -13.74 3.06 -37.95
CA GLU A 18 -12.52 3.60 -38.57
C GLU A 18 -12.31 5.09 -38.25
N GLU A 19 -13.38 5.89 -38.25
CA GLU A 19 -13.34 7.30 -37.85
C GLU A 19 -13.07 7.47 -36.35
N GLN A 20 -13.61 6.58 -35.51
CA GLN A 20 -13.31 6.55 -34.07
C GLN A 20 -11.84 6.22 -33.80
N LEU A 21 -11.26 5.27 -34.55
CA LEU A 21 -9.84 4.91 -34.44
C LEU A 21 -8.91 6.05 -34.87
N ILE A 22 -9.29 6.79 -35.93
CA ILE A 22 -8.55 7.97 -36.40
C ILE A 22 -8.60 9.09 -35.35
N GLN A 23 -9.77 9.35 -34.74
CA GLN A 23 -9.89 10.33 -33.66
C GLN A 23 -9.08 9.93 -32.42
N ALA A 24 -9.11 8.66 -32.02
CA ALA A 24 -8.36 8.16 -30.88
C ALA A 24 -6.84 8.30 -31.08
N ARG A 25 -6.32 7.97 -32.27
CA ARG A 25 -4.90 8.14 -32.62
C ARG A 25 -4.48 9.60 -32.65
N ARG A 26 -5.38 10.51 -33.06
CA ARG A 26 -5.12 11.94 -33.09
C ARG A 26 -5.03 12.51 -31.67
N ARG A 27 -5.97 12.14 -30.79
CA ARG A 27 -5.93 12.49 -29.37
C ARG A 27 -4.69 11.96 -28.68
N LEU A 28 -4.30 10.71 -28.94
CA LEU A 28 -3.08 10.13 -28.37
C LEU A 28 -1.83 10.94 -28.74
N ARG A 29 -1.69 11.32 -30.03
CA ARG A 29 -0.57 12.18 -30.46
C ARG A 29 -0.59 13.56 -29.82
N GLU A 30 -1.76 14.17 -29.66
CA GLU A 30 -1.90 15.47 -29.00
C GLU A 30 -1.49 15.37 -27.51
N THR A 31 -1.94 14.34 -26.81
CA THR A 31 -1.56 14.08 -25.41
C THR A 31 -0.08 13.74 -25.25
N GLU A 32 0.51 12.97 -26.18
CA GLU A 32 1.95 12.69 -26.19
C GLU A 32 2.78 13.99 -26.38
N LEU A 33 2.29 14.92 -27.21
CA LEU A 33 2.93 16.20 -27.44
C LEU A 33 2.85 17.12 -26.20
N GLU A 34 1.67 17.18 -25.56
CA GLU A 34 1.48 17.92 -24.30
C GLU A 34 2.32 17.35 -23.16
N LEU A 35 2.43 16.03 -23.06
CA LEU A 35 3.27 15.36 -22.07
C LEU A 35 4.75 15.67 -22.30
N ALA A 36 5.20 15.68 -23.56
CA ALA A 36 6.56 16.05 -23.92
C ALA A 36 6.86 17.52 -23.59
N GLN A 37 5.93 18.44 -23.88
CA GLN A 37 6.07 19.85 -23.53
C GLN A 37 6.09 20.08 -22.01
N THR A 38 5.24 19.38 -21.27
CA THR A 38 5.19 19.46 -19.80
C THR A 38 6.48 18.94 -19.17
N ARG A 39 7.04 17.83 -19.69
CA ARG A 39 8.34 17.30 -19.26
C ARG A 39 9.48 18.27 -19.55
N ALA A 40 9.47 18.95 -20.70
CA ALA A 40 10.46 19.98 -21.01
C ALA A 40 10.36 21.18 -20.06
N GLN A 41 9.14 21.63 -19.73
CA GLN A 41 8.92 22.70 -18.75
C GLN A 41 9.39 22.30 -17.34
N LEU A 42 9.14 21.06 -16.92
CA LEU A 42 9.61 20.54 -15.63
C LEU A 42 11.14 20.53 -15.53
N VAL A 43 11.83 20.15 -16.61
CA VAL A 43 13.30 20.21 -16.66
C VAL A 43 13.80 21.65 -16.58
N GLU A 44 13.15 22.59 -17.29
CA GLU A 44 13.52 24.01 -17.24
C GLU A 44 13.27 24.63 -15.85
N ILE A 45 12.16 24.30 -15.20
CA ILE A 45 11.84 24.73 -13.83
C ILE A 45 12.86 24.16 -12.84
N ASN A 46 13.20 22.87 -12.95
CA ASN A 46 14.21 22.25 -12.07
C ASN A 46 15.59 22.87 -12.26
N GLN A 47 15.98 23.18 -13.50
CA GLN A 47 17.24 23.85 -13.79
C GLN A 47 17.28 25.26 -13.18
N ARG A 48 16.21 26.05 -13.33
CA ARG A 48 16.08 27.37 -12.68
C ARG A 48 16.06 27.27 -11.16
N LEU A 49 15.48 26.21 -10.59
CA LEU A 49 15.48 25.98 -9.15
C LEU A 49 16.89 25.72 -8.64
N ILE A 50 17.67 24.90 -9.36
CA ILE A 50 19.09 24.63 -9.05
C ILE A 50 19.90 25.92 -9.18
N GLU A 51 19.69 26.72 -10.23
CA GLU A 51 20.37 28.02 -10.39
C GLU A 51 20.04 29.00 -9.25
N VAL A 52 18.78 29.05 -8.79
CA VAL A 52 18.37 29.87 -7.65
C VAL A 52 19.01 29.38 -6.36
N LEU A 53 19.02 28.06 -6.12
CA LEU A 53 19.62 27.44 -4.93
C LEU A 53 21.15 27.60 -4.92
N GLU A 54 21.78 27.61 -6.08
CA GLU A 54 23.22 27.80 -6.23
C GLU A 54 23.65 29.26 -6.32
N SER A 55 22.72 30.17 -6.59
CA SER A 55 22.98 31.61 -6.73
C SER A 55 23.60 32.21 -5.46
N THR A 56 24.53 33.13 -5.68
CA THR A 56 25.28 33.82 -4.62
C THR A 56 24.35 34.65 -3.74
N SER A 57 23.25 35.18 -4.27
CA SER A 57 22.21 35.90 -3.52
C SER A 57 21.45 34.98 -2.54
N TRP A 58 21.18 33.73 -2.92
CA TRP A 58 20.61 32.74 -2.02
C TRP A 58 21.62 32.34 -0.94
N LYS A 59 22.85 31.99 -1.30
CA LYS A 59 23.88 31.58 -0.34
C LYS A 59 24.27 32.69 0.66
N VAL A 60 24.31 33.95 0.23
CA VAL A 60 24.72 35.11 1.07
C VAL A 60 23.59 35.60 2.00
N THR A 61 22.32 35.34 1.68
CA THR A 61 21.18 35.71 2.53
C THR A 61 20.84 34.67 3.60
N ALA A 62 21.47 33.49 3.59
CA ALA A 62 21.21 32.41 4.55
C ALA A 62 21.44 32.80 6.04
N PRO A 63 22.47 33.59 6.40
CA PRO A 63 22.67 34.05 7.78
C PRO A 63 21.59 35.07 8.20
N ILE A 64 21.23 35.99 7.30
CA ILE A 64 20.21 37.02 7.55
C ILE A 64 18.83 36.38 7.68
N ARG A 65 18.54 35.32 6.91
CA ARG A 65 17.32 34.52 7.04
C ARG A 65 17.27 33.76 8.36
N LYS A 66 18.35 33.08 8.76
CA LYS A 66 18.46 32.47 10.10
C LYS A 66 18.22 33.48 11.23
N VAL A 67 18.75 34.70 11.10
CA VAL A 67 18.55 35.77 12.10
C VAL A 67 17.12 36.31 12.07
N LEU A 68 16.52 36.53 10.90
CA LEU A 68 15.12 36.94 10.77
C LEU A 68 14.16 35.86 11.27
N ASP A 69 14.47 34.58 11.06
CA ASP A 69 13.71 33.43 11.56
C ASP A 69 13.86 33.29 13.08
N LEU A 70 15.05 33.53 13.63
CA LEU A 70 15.27 33.64 15.09
C LEU A 70 14.53 34.83 15.73
N VAL A 71 14.48 35.96 15.03
CA VAL A 71 13.77 37.17 15.49
C VAL A 71 12.26 36.96 15.40
N ARG A 72 11.75 36.26 14.37
CA ARG A 72 10.35 35.84 14.25
C ARG A 72 9.96 34.79 15.30
N ALA A 73 10.82 33.81 15.56
CA ALA A 73 10.64 32.80 16.60
C ALA A 73 10.67 33.40 18.02
N ARG A 74 11.46 34.46 18.26
CA ARG A 74 11.45 35.20 19.53
C ARG A 74 10.26 36.13 19.70
N ARG A 75 9.70 36.68 18.61
CA ARG A 75 8.51 37.54 18.66
C ARG A 75 7.21 36.77 18.93
N ASN A 76 7.18 35.47 18.64
CA ASN A 76 6.03 34.58 18.82
C ASN A 76 6.20 33.54 19.93
N ARG A 77 7.16 33.67 20.85
CA ARG A 77 7.11 32.93 22.12
C ARG A 77 6.13 33.63 23.06
N PRO A 78 4.98 33.04 23.42
CA PRO A 78 4.24 33.50 24.57
C PRO A 78 5.11 33.32 25.82
N SER A 79 4.91 34.19 26.80
CA SER A 79 5.52 34.10 28.13
C SER A 79 5.39 32.68 28.68
N THR A 80 6.53 32.07 29.00
CA THR A 80 6.62 30.75 29.66
C THR A 80 6.38 30.90 31.16
N ASP A 81 5.17 31.30 31.54
CA ASP A 81 4.64 30.96 32.85
C ASP A 81 3.49 29.98 32.62
N PRO A 82 3.65 28.69 32.95
CA PRO A 82 2.54 27.75 32.91
C PRO A 82 1.47 28.23 33.89
N ILE A 83 0.29 28.59 33.38
CA ILE A 83 -0.91 28.65 34.21
C ILE A 83 -1.12 27.23 34.74
N PRO A 84 -1.16 27.01 36.06
CA PRO A 84 -1.35 25.66 36.59
C PRO A 84 -2.70 25.14 36.12
N ALA A 85 -2.69 23.97 35.45
CA ALA A 85 -3.89 23.16 35.33
C ALA A 85 -4.39 22.81 36.76
N PRO A 86 -5.70 22.79 37.01
CA PRO A 86 -6.24 22.49 38.34
C PRO A 86 -5.78 21.09 38.81
N GLY A 87 -5.21 21.05 40.03
CA GLY A 87 -5.07 19.86 40.88
C GLY A 87 -4.47 18.60 40.24
N LEU A 88 -3.14 18.52 40.16
CA LEU A 88 -2.45 17.37 39.58
C LEU A 88 -1.68 16.61 40.67
N VAL A 89 -2.01 15.33 40.87
CA VAL A 89 -1.19 14.39 41.60
C VAL A 89 -0.12 13.89 40.63
N GLU A 90 1.16 14.17 40.92
CA GLU A 90 2.27 13.48 40.25
C GLU A 90 2.26 12.01 40.68
N THR A 91 2.11 11.09 39.72
CA THR A 91 2.34 9.67 39.93
C THR A 91 3.48 9.21 39.02
N ASP A 92 4.47 8.53 39.59
CA ASP A 92 5.64 7.90 38.94
C ASP A 92 5.30 6.78 37.92
N GLU A 93 4.04 6.62 37.55
CA GLU A 93 3.59 5.60 36.60
C GLU A 93 3.70 6.16 35.18
N GLY A 94 4.60 5.63 34.36
CA GLY A 94 4.72 6.02 32.95
C GLY A 94 3.41 5.86 32.16
N ILE A 95 3.35 6.46 30.95
CA ILE A 95 2.13 6.58 30.13
C ILE A 95 1.44 5.22 29.94
N ARG A 96 0.23 5.09 30.48
CA ARG A 96 -0.61 3.89 30.32
C ARG A 96 -1.52 4.08 29.10
N ARG A 97 -1.59 3.05 28.27
CA ARG A 97 -2.30 3.09 26.97
C ARG A 97 -3.76 2.64 27.06
N LEU A 98 -4.14 2.02 28.18
CA LEU A 98 -5.48 1.57 28.48
C LEU A 98 -5.64 1.60 30.00
N TYR A 99 -6.68 2.25 30.48
CA TYR A 99 -7.04 2.33 31.88
C TYR A 99 -8.33 1.53 32.11
N PRO A 100 -8.44 0.75 33.20
CA PRO A 100 -9.67 0.03 33.50
C PRO A 100 -10.81 0.99 33.90
N GLU A 101 -10.48 2.15 34.46
CA GLU A 101 -11.41 3.15 34.95
C GLU A 101 -10.94 4.56 34.54
N PHE A 102 -11.89 5.48 34.42
CA PHE A 102 -11.66 6.91 34.29
C PHE A 102 -12.15 7.62 35.53
N ASP A 103 -11.40 8.58 36.08
CA ASP A 103 -11.81 9.30 37.29
C ASP A 103 -13.08 10.14 37.03
N PRO A 104 -14.25 9.75 37.58
CA PRO A 104 -15.49 10.46 37.31
C PRO A 104 -15.54 11.83 38.00
N LYS A 105 -14.72 12.06 39.01
CA LYS A 105 -14.60 13.37 39.67
C LYS A 105 -13.86 14.33 38.76
N LEU A 106 -12.73 13.89 38.19
CA LEU A 106 -11.96 14.67 37.22
C LEU A 106 -12.81 15.05 36.00
N ASP A 107 -13.59 14.11 35.46
CA ASP A 107 -14.51 14.37 34.35
C ASP A 107 -15.48 15.53 34.67
N ARG A 108 -16.21 15.42 35.80
CA ARG A 108 -17.20 16.42 36.23
C ARG A 108 -16.57 17.78 36.54
N GLU A 109 -15.41 17.79 37.18
CA GLU A 109 -14.70 19.03 37.50
C GLU A 109 -14.23 19.73 36.22
N THR A 110 -13.66 18.98 35.27
CA THR A 110 -13.23 19.49 33.97
C THR A 110 -14.38 20.12 33.20
N ARG A 111 -15.52 19.42 33.08
CA ARG A 111 -16.73 19.93 32.42
C ARG A 111 -17.25 21.20 33.09
N ARG A 112 -17.37 21.21 34.42
CA ARG A 112 -17.86 22.36 35.18
C ARG A 112 -16.99 23.59 34.95
N GLU A 113 -15.68 23.46 35.11
CA GLU A 113 -14.79 24.61 34.97
C GLU A 113 -14.72 25.14 33.53
N ILE A 114 -14.80 24.25 32.54
CA ILE A 114 -14.86 24.67 31.14
C ILE A 114 -16.19 25.37 30.84
N ALA A 115 -17.32 24.86 31.37
CA ALA A 115 -18.61 25.51 31.22
C ALA A 115 -18.61 26.93 31.83
N GLU A 116 -18.08 27.08 33.05
CA GLU A 116 -17.90 28.40 33.70
C GLU A 116 -17.02 29.34 32.87
N TRP A 117 -15.93 28.80 32.27
CA TRP A 117 -15.07 29.58 31.39
C TRP A 117 -15.78 30.02 30.11
N VAL A 118 -16.56 29.13 29.48
CA VAL A 118 -17.34 29.44 28.28
C VAL A 118 -18.45 30.45 28.58
N ASP A 119 -19.08 30.38 29.76
CA ASP A 119 -20.06 31.37 30.22
C ASP A 119 -19.44 32.76 30.39
N ALA A 120 -18.21 32.83 30.91
CA ALA A 120 -17.47 34.08 31.00
C ALA A 120 -16.97 34.59 29.63
N ASN A 121 -16.88 33.72 28.62
CA ASN A 121 -16.35 34.01 27.29
C ASN A 121 -17.32 33.55 26.18
N PRO A 122 -18.49 34.19 26.03
CA PRO A 122 -19.57 33.69 25.17
C PRO A 122 -19.19 33.61 23.69
N ALA A 123 -18.19 34.38 23.23
CA ALA A 123 -17.66 34.30 21.87
C ALA A 123 -17.13 32.90 21.50
N ILE A 124 -16.81 32.05 22.48
CA ILE A 124 -16.41 30.66 22.24
C ILE A 124 -17.57 29.86 21.63
N ARG A 125 -18.82 30.12 22.03
CA ARG A 125 -20.02 29.45 21.50
C ARG A 125 -20.28 29.78 20.03
N GLU A 126 -19.81 30.94 19.58
CA GLU A 126 -19.94 31.40 18.20
C GLU A 126 -18.85 30.84 17.27
N GLN A 127 -17.83 30.15 17.80
CA GLN A 127 -16.79 29.55 16.97
C GLN A 127 -17.36 28.36 16.20
N LYS A 128 -17.20 28.37 14.86
CA LYS A 128 -17.77 27.32 14.03
C LYS A 128 -16.89 26.08 14.06
N VAL A 129 -17.49 24.90 14.23
CA VAL A 129 -16.76 23.62 14.15
C VAL A 129 -17.15 22.87 12.88
N THR A 130 -16.18 22.50 12.04
CA THR A 130 -16.40 21.50 11.00
C THR A 130 -16.13 20.12 11.58
N VAL A 131 -17.12 19.24 11.54
CA VAL A 131 -16.96 17.82 11.81
C VAL A 131 -16.68 17.10 10.49
N VAL A 132 -15.53 16.43 10.41
CA VAL A 132 -15.10 15.64 9.25
C VAL A 132 -15.47 14.18 9.50
N LEU A 133 -16.28 13.60 8.60
CA LEU A 133 -16.74 12.22 8.69
C LEU A 133 -16.51 11.47 7.37
N PRO A 134 -15.44 10.67 7.24
CA PRO A 134 -15.25 9.80 6.09
C PRO A 134 -16.11 8.52 6.23
N THR A 135 -16.67 8.03 5.12
CA THR A 135 -17.48 6.80 5.10
C THR A 135 -17.23 5.95 3.86
N PHE A 136 -17.41 4.63 3.98
CA PHE A 136 -17.36 3.67 2.87
C PHE A 136 -18.12 2.39 3.23
N ASP A 137 -19.26 2.13 2.58
CA ASP A 137 -20.15 0.99 2.81
C ASP A 137 -20.58 0.85 4.29
N ARG A 138 -21.19 1.90 4.86
CA ARG A 138 -21.53 1.99 6.29
C ARG A 138 -22.97 2.43 6.57
N ALA A 139 -23.92 2.19 5.66
CA ALA A 139 -25.31 2.63 5.82
C ALA A 139 -25.89 2.32 7.21
N GLY A 140 -25.63 1.11 7.74
CA GLY A 140 -26.15 0.67 9.05
C GLY A 140 -25.42 1.20 10.29
N LEU A 141 -24.25 1.84 10.15
CA LEU A 141 -23.50 2.40 11.29
C LEU A 141 -23.54 3.94 11.31
N LEU A 142 -23.61 4.54 10.12
CA LEU A 142 -23.46 5.97 9.90
C LEU A 142 -24.49 6.82 10.64
N GLU A 143 -25.76 6.39 10.71
CA GLU A 143 -26.84 7.12 11.38
C GLU A 143 -26.48 7.49 12.82
N ARG A 144 -25.89 6.56 13.58
CA ARG A 144 -25.55 6.78 14.98
C ARG A 144 -24.45 7.81 15.16
N ALA A 145 -23.48 7.84 14.25
CA ALA A 145 -22.43 8.85 14.25
C ALA A 145 -23.02 10.23 13.97
N VAL A 146 -23.84 10.35 12.92
CA VAL A 146 -24.53 11.60 12.53
C VAL A 146 -25.45 12.10 13.65
N ASP A 147 -26.26 11.23 14.25
CA ASP A 147 -27.14 11.56 15.36
C ASP A 147 -26.36 12.09 16.58
N SER A 148 -25.15 11.56 16.83
CA SER A 148 -24.30 12.05 17.92
C SER A 148 -23.74 13.46 17.67
N VAL A 149 -23.59 13.86 16.40
CA VAL A 149 -23.26 15.23 16.00
C VAL A 149 -24.48 16.14 16.14
N LEU A 150 -25.67 15.67 15.73
CA LEU A 150 -26.93 16.40 15.89
C LEU A 150 -27.26 16.68 17.37
N ALA A 151 -26.88 15.76 18.26
CA ALA A 151 -27.08 15.89 19.71
C ALA A 151 -26.09 16.84 20.41
N GLN A 152 -25.13 17.45 19.69
CA GLN A 152 -24.12 18.32 20.30
C GLN A 152 -24.75 19.60 20.90
N THR A 153 -24.33 19.95 22.12
CA THR A 153 -24.77 21.17 22.82
C THR A 153 -24.13 22.45 22.28
N HIS A 154 -22.97 22.34 21.64
CA HIS A 154 -22.39 23.43 20.85
C HIS A 154 -23.14 23.53 19.52
N ALA A 155 -23.98 24.54 19.31
CA ALA A 155 -24.89 24.56 18.16
C ALA A 155 -24.24 24.98 16.83
N ASN A 156 -23.14 25.74 16.86
CA ASN A 156 -22.48 26.27 15.66
C ASN A 156 -21.47 25.27 15.08
N TRP A 157 -22.00 24.24 14.43
CA TRP A 157 -21.21 23.26 13.67
C TRP A 157 -21.72 23.12 12.24
N GLU A 158 -20.87 22.56 11.38
CA GLU A 158 -21.25 21.92 10.13
C GLU A 158 -20.67 20.50 10.10
N LEU A 159 -21.37 19.58 9.45
CA LEU A 159 -20.93 18.20 9.27
C LEU A 159 -20.61 17.98 7.80
N VAL A 160 -19.37 17.61 7.50
CA VAL A 160 -18.92 17.28 6.15
C VAL A 160 -18.69 15.77 6.08
N VAL A 161 -19.62 15.07 5.45
CA VAL A 161 -19.54 13.64 5.17
C VAL A 161 -18.94 13.43 3.79
N VAL A 162 -17.81 12.72 3.73
CA VAL A 162 -17.20 12.34 2.45
C VAL A 162 -17.28 10.83 2.28
N ASP A 163 -18.01 10.41 1.26
CA ASP A 163 -18.21 9.02 0.90
C ASP A 163 -17.17 8.58 -0.15
N ASP A 164 -16.30 7.66 0.24
CA ASP A 164 -15.18 7.12 -0.54
C ASP A 164 -15.64 6.06 -1.57
N GLY A 165 -16.76 6.32 -2.24
CA GLY A 165 -17.27 5.50 -3.33
C GLY A 165 -18.14 4.32 -2.88
N SER A 166 -18.95 4.46 -1.83
CA SER A 166 -19.85 3.42 -1.33
C SER A 166 -20.75 2.85 -2.43
N THR A 167 -21.06 1.57 -2.29
CA THR A 167 -21.90 0.74 -3.16
C THR A 167 -23.14 0.21 -2.45
N ASP A 168 -23.25 0.41 -1.14
CA ASP A 168 -24.44 0.14 -0.34
C ASP A 168 -25.41 1.34 -0.31
N ALA A 169 -26.37 1.32 0.64
CA ALA A 169 -27.38 2.37 0.81
C ALA A 169 -26.87 3.66 1.49
N THR A 170 -25.56 3.84 1.62
CA THR A 170 -24.96 5.04 2.26
C THR A 170 -25.41 6.35 1.61
N PRO A 171 -25.47 6.49 0.26
CA PRO A 171 -25.94 7.71 -0.38
C PRO A 171 -27.38 8.09 0.00
N GLU A 172 -28.29 7.11 0.04
CA GLU A 172 -29.70 7.32 0.37
C GLU A 172 -29.89 7.76 1.83
N VAL A 173 -29.16 7.13 2.75
CA VAL A 173 -29.16 7.53 4.18
C VAL A 173 -28.71 8.98 4.31
N MET A 174 -27.60 9.36 3.67
CA MET A 174 -27.06 10.72 3.78
C MET A 174 -27.92 11.77 3.09
N GLN A 175 -28.63 11.43 2.01
CA GLN A 175 -29.57 12.34 1.37
C GLN A 175 -30.68 12.76 2.34
N SER A 176 -31.25 11.81 3.10
CA SER A 176 -32.29 12.08 4.11
C SER A 176 -31.82 13.09 5.17
N TYR A 177 -30.58 12.94 5.65
CA TYR A 177 -29.99 13.88 6.61
C TYR A 177 -29.73 15.27 6.01
N CYS A 178 -29.22 15.34 4.78
CA CYS A 178 -28.99 16.63 4.10
C CYS A 178 -30.29 17.40 3.84
N GLU A 179 -31.40 16.69 3.56
CA GLU A 179 -32.73 17.29 3.41
C GLU A 179 -33.30 17.78 4.76
N SER A 180 -32.94 17.13 5.86
CA SER A 180 -33.46 17.42 7.20
C SER A 180 -32.69 18.50 7.95
N ASP A 181 -31.38 18.62 7.74
CA ASP A 181 -30.54 19.62 8.42
C ASP A 181 -29.54 20.28 7.44
N PRO A 182 -29.66 21.59 7.18
CA PRO A 182 -28.81 22.29 6.21
C PRO A 182 -27.35 22.44 6.66
N ARG A 183 -27.02 22.11 7.91
CA ARG A 183 -25.63 22.08 8.40
C ARG A 183 -24.87 20.84 7.95
N ILE A 184 -25.56 19.85 7.39
CA ILE A 184 -24.97 18.60 6.89
C ILE A 184 -24.70 18.73 5.40
N ARG A 185 -23.46 18.43 5.01
CA ARG A 185 -23.02 18.35 3.63
C ARG A 185 -22.50 16.96 3.35
N TYR A 186 -22.96 16.38 2.24
CA TYR A 186 -22.50 15.09 1.74
C TYR A 186 -21.81 15.26 0.39
N GLU A 187 -20.67 14.58 0.22
CA GLU A 187 -19.98 14.51 -1.06
C GLU A 187 -19.45 13.10 -1.31
N ARG A 188 -19.83 12.51 -2.45
CA ARG A 188 -19.32 11.20 -2.89
C ARG A 188 -18.16 11.40 -3.87
N ILE A 189 -17.07 10.68 -3.63
CA ILE A 189 -15.87 10.69 -4.45
C ILE A 189 -15.59 9.31 -5.05
N GLU A 190 -14.64 9.26 -5.99
CA GLU A 190 -14.05 8.00 -6.43
C GLU A 190 -13.21 7.39 -5.30
N ARG A 191 -13.26 6.05 -5.18
CA ARG A 191 -12.60 5.33 -4.10
C ARG A 191 -11.09 5.57 -4.13
N SER A 192 -10.59 6.17 -3.05
CA SER A 192 -9.21 6.63 -2.90
C SER A 192 -8.63 6.40 -1.51
N GLY A 193 -9.47 6.04 -0.53
CA GLY A 193 -9.09 5.71 0.84
C GLY A 193 -9.44 6.79 1.86
N VAL A 194 -9.38 6.42 3.15
CA VAL A 194 -9.81 7.28 4.26
C VAL A 194 -9.01 8.59 4.38
N GLY A 195 -7.69 8.56 4.10
CA GLY A 195 -6.85 9.75 4.13
C GLY A 195 -7.27 10.79 3.08
N PRO A 196 -7.33 10.41 1.79
CA PRO A 196 -7.90 11.26 0.73
C PRO A 196 -9.33 11.74 1.00
N ALA A 197 -10.22 10.89 1.52
CA ALA A 197 -11.57 11.30 1.90
C ALA A 197 -11.57 12.40 2.99
N ARG A 198 -10.73 12.26 4.03
CA ARG A 198 -10.54 13.29 5.05
C ARG A 198 -9.94 14.58 4.45
N ASN A 199 -8.93 14.48 3.58
CA ASN A 199 -8.37 15.65 2.90
C ASN A 199 -9.44 16.38 2.08
N ARG A 200 -10.30 15.64 1.37
CA ARG A 200 -11.41 16.24 0.65
C ARG A 200 -12.36 16.98 1.60
N ALA A 201 -12.69 16.39 2.74
CA ALA A 201 -13.51 17.06 3.76
C ALA A 201 -12.84 18.33 4.30
N LEU A 202 -11.51 18.31 4.50
CA LEU A 202 -10.73 19.48 4.92
C LEU A 202 -10.78 20.61 3.90
N ASP A 203 -10.80 20.30 2.60
CA ASP A 203 -10.94 21.32 1.53
C ASP A 203 -12.32 21.99 1.52
N LEU A 204 -13.34 21.29 2.02
CA LEU A 204 -14.73 21.79 2.11
C LEU A 204 -15.03 22.49 3.43
N ALA A 205 -14.19 22.28 4.44
CA ALA A 205 -14.40 22.79 5.79
C ALA A 205 -14.42 24.32 5.82
N ALA A 206 -15.37 24.91 6.56
CA ALA A 206 -15.51 26.35 6.78
C ALA A 206 -15.46 26.78 8.27
N GLY A 207 -15.38 25.85 9.22
CA GLY A 207 -15.28 26.13 10.66
C GLY A 207 -13.88 26.55 11.15
N ASP A 208 -13.82 27.35 12.21
CA ASP A 208 -12.58 27.74 12.90
C ASP A 208 -11.85 26.55 13.51
N TRP A 209 -12.60 25.52 13.88
CA TRP A 209 -12.11 24.27 14.41
C TRP A 209 -12.53 23.10 13.54
N ILE A 210 -11.68 22.09 13.50
CA ILE A 210 -11.90 20.84 12.78
C ILE A 210 -11.88 19.71 13.80
N ALA A 211 -12.96 18.95 13.86
CA ALA A 211 -13.07 17.73 14.66
C ALA A 211 -13.29 16.54 13.72
N PHE A 212 -12.88 15.34 14.12
CA PHE A 212 -12.92 14.16 13.26
C PHE A 212 -13.77 13.07 13.92
N LEU A 213 -14.70 12.49 13.16
CA LEU A 213 -15.55 11.39 13.64
C LEU A 213 -15.56 10.28 12.59
N ASP A 214 -15.29 9.06 12.99
CA ASP A 214 -15.45 7.87 12.17
C ASP A 214 -16.87 7.31 12.30
N SER A 215 -17.38 6.71 11.23
CA SER A 215 -18.78 6.29 11.10
C SER A 215 -19.25 5.22 12.09
N ASP A 216 -18.34 4.58 12.84
CA ASP A 216 -18.63 3.52 13.82
C ASP A 216 -18.58 4.00 15.29
N ASN A 217 -18.20 5.26 15.53
CA ASN A 217 -18.08 5.85 16.86
C ASN A 217 -19.14 6.92 17.11
N THR A 218 -19.34 7.27 18.38
CA THR A 218 -20.25 8.36 18.76
C THR A 218 -19.63 9.26 19.80
N TRP A 219 -20.07 10.52 19.80
CA TRP A 219 -19.68 11.48 20.81
C TRP A 219 -20.64 11.59 21.98
N ASP A 220 -20.11 12.04 23.10
CA ASP A 220 -20.89 12.61 24.18
C ASP A 220 -21.55 13.93 23.74
N PRO A 221 -22.80 14.24 24.14
CA PRO A 221 -23.49 15.47 23.72
C PRO A 221 -22.75 16.77 24.04
N GLU A 222 -21.87 16.80 25.03
CA GLU A 222 -21.10 18.00 25.39
C GLU A 222 -19.67 17.99 24.83
N PHE A 223 -19.32 17.03 23.95
CA PHE A 223 -17.96 16.87 23.43
C PHE A 223 -17.43 18.16 22.79
N LEU A 224 -18.15 18.71 21.81
CA LEU A 224 -17.71 19.91 21.11
C LEU A 224 -17.60 21.12 22.05
N ALA A 225 -18.62 21.36 22.88
CA ALA A 225 -18.62 22.48 23.82
C ALA A 225 -17.42 22.40 24.79
N THR A 226 -17.16 21.20 25.33
CA THR A 226 -16.07 20.97 26.29
C THR A 226 -14.70 21.04 25.61
N MET A 227 -14.54 20.45 24.42
CA MET A 227 -13.27 20.51 23.68
C MET A 227 -12.91 21.93 23.26
N ILE A 228 -13.84 22.66 22.63
CA ILE A 228 -13.57 24.02 22.14
C ILE A 228 -13.31 24.96 23.33
N GLY A 229 -14.09 24.86 24.40
CA GLY A 229 -13.86 25.63 25.63
C GLY A 229 -12.51 25.31 26.28
N GLY A 230 -12.14 24.02 26.36
CA GLY A 230 -10.86 23.56 26.91
C GLY A 230 -9.66 24.06 26.10
N LEU A 231 -9.72 23.97 24.77
CA LEU A 231 -8.67 24.44 23.87
C LEU A 231 -8.53 25.95 23.89
N ALA A 232 -9.64 26.68 23.90
CA ALA A 232 -9.64 28.13 24.03
C ALA A 232 -9.04 28.58 25.37
N ARG A 233 -9.41 27.94 26.49
CA ARG A 233 -8.84 28.20 27.83
C ARG A 233 -7.34 27.93 27.86
N ALA A 234 -6.88 26.85 27.23
CA ALA A 234 -5.47 26.50 27.16
C ALA A 234 -4.67 27.35 26.15
N GLY A 235 -5.32 28.11 25.28
CA GLY A 235 -4.67 28.80 24.15
C GLY A 235 -4.02 27.85 23.15
N ALA A 236 -4.50 26.60 23.07
CA ALA A 236 -3.92 25.55 22.25
C ALA A 236 -4.56 25.48 20.86
N ARG A 237 -3.81 24.97 19.88
CA ARG A 237 -4.30 24.78 18.49
C ARG A 237 -4.68 23.33 18.18
N ILE A 238 -4.38 22.41 19.09
CA ILE A 238 -4.62 20.98 18.95
C ILE A 238 -4.85 20.41 20.35
N GLY A 239 -5.78 19.49 20.47
CA GLY A 239 -5.90 18.67 21.65
C GLY A 239 -6.96 17.61 21.50
N TYR A 240 -7.11 16.81 22.54
CA TYR A 240 -7.94 15.62 22.52
C TYR A 240 -8.55 15.32 23.89
N SER A 241 -9.67 14.61 23.89
CA SER A 241 -10.33 14.12 25.10
C SER A 241 -9.95 12.67 25.41
N ALA A 242 -10.43 12.17 26.54
CA ALA A 242 -10.45 10.73 26.80
C ALA A 242 -11.52 10.04 25.94
N ILE A 243 -11.34 8.74 25.74
CA ILE A 243 -12.28 7.84 25.07
C ILE A 243 -12.67 6.70 26.00
N GLU A 244 -13.91 6.25 25.90
CA GLU A 244 -14.45 5.04 26.53
C GLU A 244 -14.56 3.95 25.47
N ILE A 245 -13.92 2.80 25.69
CA ILE A 245 -13.87 1.68 24.75
C ILE A 245 -14.98 0.68 25.10
N HIS A 246 -15.77 0.34 24.08
CA HIS A 246 -16.85 -0.62 24.16
C HIS A 246 -16.52 -1.87 23.35
N GLU A 247 -16.60 -3.03 24.02
CA GLU A 247 -16.56 -4.36 23.42
C GLU A 247 -17.78 -5.20 23.88
N ASN A 248 -18.40 -5.89 22.94
CA ASN A 248 -19.69 -6.55 22.93
C ASN A 248 -20.77 -5.80 23.73
N GLY A 249 -20.87 -4.49 23.49
CA GLY A 249 -21.79 -3.59 24.19
C GLY A 249 -21.45 -3.31 25.67
N ARG A 250 -20.22 -3.58 26.11
CA ARG A 250 -19.74 -3.34 27.47
C ARG A 250 -18.49 -2.46 27.44
N VAL A 251 -18.33 -1.60 28.44
CA VAL A 251 -17.10 -0.83 28.60
C VAL A 251 -15.96 -1.78 29.01
N THR A 252 -14.87 -1.81 28.24
CA THR A 252 -13.66 -2.60 28.54
C THR A 252 -12.46 -1.77 28.96
N GLY A 253 -12.55 -0.45 28.84
CA GLY A 253 -11.57 0.46 29.41
C GLY A 253 -11.65 1.85 28.80
N TYR A 254 -10.65 2.66 29.13
CA TYR A 254 -10.54 4.06 28.73
C TYR A 254 -9.15 4.35 28.18
N ARG A 255 -9.04 5.32 27.27
CA ARG A 255 -7.74 5.88 26.88
C ARG A 255 -7.79 7.40 26.96
N GLY A 256 -6.70 8.00 27.39
CA GLY A 256 -6.59 9.43 27.58
C GLY A 256 -5.53 9.71 28.63
N ASP A 257 -4.43 10.31 28.20
CA ASP A 257 -3.36 10.75 29.06
C ASP A 257 -2.71 11.99 28.44
N ARG A 258 -1.85 12.67 29.19
CA ARG A 258 -1.07 13.81 28.70
C ARG A 258 -0.25 13.43 27.46
N PHE A 259 0.00 14.45 26.64
CA PHE A 259 0.77 14.25 25.42
C PHE A 259 2.26 14.14 25.72
N ASP A 260 2.87 13.09 25.19
CA ASP A 260 4.30 12.87 25.13
C ASP A 260 4.62 12.44 23.70
N PHE A 261 5.42 13.26 23.02
CA PHE A 261 5.74 13.05 21.62
C PHE A 261 6.51 11.73 21.41
N ASP A 262 7.48 11.42 22.26
CA ASP A 262 8.33 10.25 22.10
C ASP A 262 7.56 8.97 22.39
N ALA A 263 6.73 8.96 23.43
CA ALA A 263 5.82 7.84 23.69
C ALA A 263 4.80 7.67 22.56
N CYS A 264 4.31 8.76 21.99
CA CYS A 264 3.37 8.74 20.87
C CYS A 264 4.05 8.23 19.58
N VAL A 265 5.32 8.53 19.33
CA VAL A 265 6.10 7.92 18.23
C VAL A 265 6.25 6.42 18.43
N GLU A 266 6.40 5.94 19.67
CA GLU A 266 6.53 4.51 19.95
C GLU A 266 5.20 3.74 19.85
N ALA A 267 4.08 4.37 20.19
CA ALA A 267 2.76 3.83 19.88
C ALA A 267 1.69 4.91 19.93
N ASN A 268 0.77 4.88 18.96
CA ASN A 268 -0.40 5.73 19.02
C ASN A 268 -1.28 5.36 20.23
N TYR A 269 -1.63 6.36 21.03
CA TYR A 269 -2.59 6.25 22.14
C TYR A 269 -3.67 7.34 22.07
N ILE A 270 -3.67 8.15 21.02
CA ILE A 270 -4.64 9.22 20.79
C ILE A 270 -5.46 8.83 19.56
N ASP A 271 -6.75 8.69 19.80
CA ASP A 271 -7.67 8.30 18.75
C ASP A 271 -8.11 9.55 17.96
N MET A 272 -8.23 9.40 16.64
CA MET A 272 -8.67 10.50 15.78
C MET A 272 -10.05 11.03 16.20
N ASN A 273 -10.92 10.15 16.72
CA ASN A 273 -12.27 10.51 17.13
C ASN A 273 -12.32 11.48 18.31
N SER A 274 -11.23 11.62 19.10
CA SER A 274 -11.17 12.60 20.18
C SER A 274 -10.38 13.85 19.82
N LEU A 275 -9.72 13.87 18.65
CA LEU A 275 -8.83 14.95 18.23
C LEU A 275 -9.61 16.15 17.67
N VAL A 276 -9.22 17.34 18.09
CA VAL A 276 -9.69 18.61 17.54
C VAL A 276 -8.49 19.50 17.22
N VAL A 277 -8.49 20.09 16.03
CA VAL A 277 -7.45 21.02 15.58
C VAL A 277 -8.05 22.35 15.14
N HIS A 278 -7.33 23.44 15.35
CA HIS A 278 -7.69 24.75 14.84
C HIS A 278 -7.40 24.81 13.33
N ARG A 279 -8.24 25.53 12.57
CA ARG A 279 -8.10 25.70 11.12
C ARG A 279 -6.71 26.13 10.68
N SER A 280 -6.01 26.92 11.49
CA SER A 280 -4.63 27.35 11.20
C SER A 280 -3.65 26.19 10.96
N VAL A 281 -3.90 25.01 11.52
CA VAL A 281 -3.12 23.78 11.25
C VAL A 281 -3.30 23.36 9.80
N ILE A 282 -4.53 23.40 9.30
CA ILE A 282 -4.88 23.06 7.92
C ILE A 282 -4.37 24.14 6.97
N ASP A 283 -4.48 25.42 7.33
CA ASP A 283 -3.97 26.54 6.53
C ASP A 283 -2.43 26.53 6.42
N ALA A 284 -1.73 25.99 7.44
CA ALA A 284 -0.29 25.76 7.41
C ALA A 284 0.14 24.61 6.46
N GLY A 285 -0.83 23.88 5.91
CA GLY A 285 -0.61 22.83 4.91
C GLY A 285 -0.53 21.41 5.47
N HIS A 286 -0.87 21.20 6.75
CA HIS A 286 -0.98 19.83 7.30
C HIS A 286 -2.13 19.08 6.63
N ARG A 287 -1.86 17.87 6.15
CA ARG A 287 -2.79 16.99 5.42
C ARG A 287 -2.47 15.54 5.74
N PHE A 288 -3.44 14.65 5.48
CA PHE A 288 -3.22 13.21 5.54
C PHE A 288 -2.38 12.78 4.33
N ASP A 289 -1.34 11.96 4.53
CA ASP A 289 -0.56 11.40 3.43
C ASP A 289 -1.42 10.38 2.65
N PRO A 290 -1.68 10.60 1.34
CA PRO A 290 -2.59 9.75 0.57
C PRO A 290 -2.06 8.33 0.35
N LEU A 291 -0.76 8.09 0.55
CA LEU A 291 -0.16 6.77 0.40
C LEU A 291 -0.29 5.92 1.66
N ILE A 292 -0.57 6.54 2.81
CA ILE A 292 -0.73 5.85 4.10
C ILE A 292 -2.18 5.40 4.25
N ARG A 293 -2.45 4.13 3.95
CA ARG A 293 -3.81 3.56 4.02
C ARG A 293 -4.25 3.13 5.41
N ARG A 294 -3.29 2.93 6.31
CA ARG A 294 -3.48 2.60 7.72
C ARG A 294 -2.59 3.47 8.57
N THR A 295 -3.05 3.86 9.77
CA THR A 295 -2.33 4.77 10.67
C THR A 295 -2.09 6.18 10.09
N SER A 296 -2.90 6.60 9.11
CA SER A 296 -2.84 7.96 8.55
C SER A 296 -3.21 9.03 9.57
N ASP A 297 -4.07 8.67 10.52
CA ASP A 297 -4.41 9.45 11.70
C ASP A 297 -3.20 9.73 12.59
N TRP A 298 -2.42 8.69 12.86
CA TRP A 298 -1.23 8.79 13.68
C TRP A 298 -0.13 9.62 13.02
N ASP A 299 0.08 9.42 11.72
CA ASP A 299 1.03 10.22 10.93
C ASP A 299 0.63 11.70 10.91
N PHE A 300 -0.66 12.00 10.70
CA PHE A 300 -1.18 13.36 10.77
C PHE A 300 -0.97 13.98 12.16
N LEU A 301 -1.36 13.26 13.22
CA LEU A 301 -1.17 13.68 14.60
C LEU A 301 0.29 14.03 14.90
N LEU A 302 1.23 13.13 14.61
CA LEU A 302 2.66 13.36 14.85
C LEU A 302 3.21 14.52 14.00
N SER A 303 2.70 14.68 12.77
CA SER A 303 3.08 15.78 11.90
C SER A 303 2.70 17.14 12.49
N VAL A 304 1.47 17.26 13.00
CA VAL A 304 0.97 18.48 13.66
C VAL A 304 1.62 18.69 15.02
N ALA A 305 1.78 17.62 15.81
CA ALA A 305 2.36 17.66 17.15
C ALA A 305 3.82 18.13 17.18
N TRP A 306 4.52 18.00 16.05
CA TRP A 306 5.86 18.55 15.86
C TRP A 306 5.91 20.07 15.98
N GLU A 307 4.85 20.76 15.55
CA GLU A 307 4.76 22.23 15.50
C GLU A 307 3.89 22.81 16.61
N HIS A 308 2.91 22.03 17.09
CA HIS A 308 1.94 22.46 18.08
C HIS A 308 1.78 21.41 19.15
N GLN A 309 2.02 21.77 20.42
CA GLN A 309 1.87 20.83 21.53
C GLN A 309 0.38 20.48 21.75
N PRO A 310 -0.02 19.20 21.58
CA PRO A 310 -1.37 18.74 21.90
C PRO A 310 -1.69 18.90 23.40
N VAL A 311 -2.88 19.40 23.69
CA VAL A 311 -3.42 19.47 25.05
C VAL A 311 -4.40 18.34 25.29
N TYR A 312 -4.25 17.65 26.40
CA TYR A 312 -5.22 16.67 26.87
C TYR A 312 -6.28 17.36 27.74
N VAL A 313 -7.56 17.23 27.36
CA VAL A 313 -8.71 17.74 28.12
C VAL A 313 -9.36 16.54 28.82
N PRO A 314 -9.24 16.40 30.15
CA PRO A 314 -9.53 15.14 30.83
C PRO A 314 -11.02 14.93 31.12
N PHE A 315 -11.78 14.67 30.07
CA PHE A 315 -13.17 14.20 30.13
C PHE A 315 -13.39 13.09 29.10
N VAL A 316 -14.37 12.21 29.34
CA VAL A 316 -14.76 11.15 28.41
C VAL A 316 -15.68 11.75 27.35
N GLY A 317 -15.12 11.97 26.17
CA GLY A 317 -15.80 12.64 25.06
C GLY A 317 -16.30 11.71 23.95
N VAL A 318 -15.72 10.51 23.86
CA VAL A 318 -15.96 9.57 22.75
C VAL A 318 -16.33 8.20 23.29
N ARG A 319 -17.33 7.57 22.67
CA ARG A 319 -17.62 6.14 22.84
C ARG A 319 -17.08 5.39 21.63
N TYR A 320 -15.94 4.75 21.84
CA TYR A 320 -15.23 4.00 20.82
C TYR A 320 -15.75 2.56 20.75
N ARG A 321 -16.17 2.08 19.58
CA ARG A 321 -16.67 0.71 19.44
C ARG A 321 -15.65 -0.23 18.82
N HIS A 322 -15.46 -1.37 19.46
CA HIS A 322 -14.58 -2.43 18.99
C HIS A 322 -15.31 -3.56 18.22
N ASP A 323 -16.65 -3.58 18.26
CA ASP A 323 -17.47 -4.78 17.96
C ASP A 323 -17.77 -5.07 16.49
N ASP A 324 -17.57 -4.09 15.61
CA ASP A 324 -18.05 -4.18 14.24
C ASP A 324 -16.99 -4.76 13.28
N GLY A 325 -16.90 -6.09 13.26
CA GLY A 325 -16.68 -6.92 12.06
C GLY A 325 -15.28 -7.00 11.41
N LEU A 326 -15.12 -8.03 10.56
CA LEU A 326 -13.91 -8.38 9.79
C LEU A 326 -13.51 -7.33 8.73
N GLU A 327 -14.29 -6.26 8.53
CA GLU A 327 -14.12 -5.26 7.48
C GLU A 327 -13.33 -4.01 7.92
N ARG A 328 -12.72 -4.03 9.11
CA ARG A 328 -11.90 -2.91 9.59
C ARG A 328 -10.60 -2.76 8.79
N ILE A 329 -10.22 -1.52 8.53
CA ILE A 329 -8.90 -1.15 7.97
C ILE A 329 -7.77 -1.79 8.79
N THR A 330 -7.92 -1.86 10.11
CA THR A 330 -6.99 -2.51 11.06
C THR A 330 -6.70 -3.98 10.73
N ASN A 331 -7.63 -4.68 10.08
CA ASN A 331 -7.49 -6.10 9.75
C ASN A 331 -7.03 -6.32 8.31
N ARG A 332 -7.40 -5.42 7.38
CA ARG A 332 -7.09 -5.55 5.95
C ARG A 332 -5.74 -4.95 5.57
N GLU A 333 -5.39 -3.78 6.10
CA GLU A 333 -4.21 -3.05 5.64
C GLU A 333 -2.89 -3.51 6.30
N PRO A 334 -1.75 -3.44 5.58
CA PRO A 334 -0.45 -3.89 6.05
C PRO A 334 -0.02 -3.34 7.41
N TRP A 335 0.52 -4.21 8.27
CA TRP A 335 1.14 -3.78 9.53
C TRP A 335 2.38 -2.92 9.31
N LEU A 336 3.04 -3.08 8.16
CA LEU A 336 4.18 -2.29 7.72
C LEU A 336 3.96 -0.77 7.81
N PHE A 337 2.72 -0.28 7.60
CA PHE A 337 2.41 1.14 7.74
C PHE A 337 2.73 1.68 9.14
N ARG A 338 2.50 0.88 10.19
CA ARG A 338 2.88 1.25 11.56
C ARG A 338 4.40 1.45 11.65
N THR A 339 5.19 0.48 11.18
CA THR A 339 6.66 0.58 11.19
C THR A 339 7.13 1.79 10.38
N ALA A 340 6.51 2.05 9.22
CA ALA A 340 6.87 3.16 8.36
C ALA A 340 6.57 4.52 9.01
N VAL A 341 5.40 4.71 9.65
CA VAL A 341 5.07 5.96 10.36
C VAL A 341 6.01 6.19 11.55
N GLN A 342 6.29 5.14 12.33
CA GLN A 342 7.27 5.22 13.43
C GLN A 342 8.63 5.68 12.91
N GLU A 343 9.14 5.02 11.88
CA GLU A 343 10.46 5.33 11.33
C GLU A 343 10.50 6.72 10.70
N ARG A 344 9.44 7.14 10.00
CA ARG A 344 9.30 8.47 9.42
C ARG A 344 9.51 9.58 10.45
N HIS A 345 8.87 9.46 11.61
CA HIS A 345 8.96 10.49 12.66
C HIS A 345 10.20 10.35 13.54
N ARG A 346 10.73 9.13 13.76
CA ARG A 346 12.05 8.94 14.38
C ARG A 346 13.15 9.59 13.55
N ARG A 347 13.13 9.38 12.23
CA ARG A 347 14.09 9.99 11.30
C ARG A 347 13.94 11.50 11.22
N ARG A 348 12.71 12.03 11.15
CA ARG A 348 12.46 13.48 11.24
C ARG A 348 13.16 14.08 12.46
N LYS A 349 13.04 13.43 13.63
CA LYS A 349 13.71 13.85 14.87
C LYS A 349 15.23 13.73 14.81
N GLN A 350 15.75 12.57 14.39
CA GLN A 350 17.19 12.31 14.32
C GLN A 350 17.91 13.24 13.34
N LEU A 351 17.29 13.52 12.20
CA LEU A 351 17.85 14.34 11.12
C LEU A 351 17.52 15.84 11.28
N GLY A 352 16.66 16.20 12.24
CA GLY A 352 16.25 17.60 12.47
C GLY A 352 15.50 18.21 11.29
N LEU A 353 14.60 17.44 10.66
CA LEU A 353 13.86 17.89 9.47
C LEU A 353 12.63 18.72 9.83
N ASP A 354 12.43 19.82 9.10
CA ASP A 354 11.24 20.68 9.26
C ASP A 354 9.95 19.97 8.88
N ARG A 355 10.00 19.04 7.90
CA ARG A 355 8.86 18.22 7.45
C ARG A 355 9.26 16.74 7.43
N PRO A 356 8.32 15.81 7.62
CA PRO A 356 8.62 14.39 7.53
C PRO A 356 8.99 14.00 6.09
N GLU A 357 9.88 13.03 5.94
CA GLU A 357 10.27 12.51 4.62
C GLU A 357 9.05 11.90 3.89
N PRO A 358 9.01 11.89 2.54
CA PRO A 358 8.00 11.16 1.80
C PRO A 358 7.99 9.67 2.18
N LEU A 359 6.81 9.04 2.24
CA LEU A 359 6.68 7.63 2.63
C LEU A 359 7.57 6.70 1.81
N GLY A 360 7.68 6.94 0.50
CA GLY A 360 8.52 6.15 -0.39
C GLY A 360 10.01 6.15 -0.02
N GLU A 361 10.54 7.27 0.48
CA GLU A 361 11.92 7.35 0.96
C GLU A 361 12.10 6.57 2.27
N VAL A 362 11.14 6.68 3.19
CA VAL A 362 11.16 5.92 4.45
C VAL A 362 11.13 4.42 4.19
N LEU A 363 10.24 3.95 3.29
CA LEU A 363 10.12 2.53 2.96
C LEU A 363 11.42 1.95 2.40
N ARG A 364 12.22 2.71 1.65
CA ARG A 364 13.54 2.28 1.13
C ARG A 364 14.58 2.06 2.23
N THR A 365 14.35 2.59 3.42
CA THR A 365 15.28 2.48 4.56
C THR A 365 14.93 1.33 5.50
N LEU A 366 13.76 0.73 5.34
CA LEU A 366 13.29 -0.36 6.20
C LEU A 366 13.89 -1.71 5.77
N SER A 367 14.35 -2.48 6.76
CA SER A 367 14.61 -3.91 6.61
C SER A 367 13.29 -4.67 6.67
N LEU A 368 12.69 -4.93 5.50
CA LEU A 368 11.48 -5.73 5.38
C LEU A 368 11.70 -7.20 5.74
N ASP A 369 10.62 -7.82 6.21
CA ASP A 369 10.50 -9.24 6.40
C ASP A 369 9.68 -9.92 5.30
N ILE A 370 10.31 -10.81 4.56
CA ILE A 370 9.79 -11.37 3.31
C ILE A 370 9.65 -12.89 3.41
N LEU A 371 8.45 -13.41 3.19
CA LEU A 371 8.22 -14.85 2.98
C LEU A 371 8.04 -15.15 1.50
N ILE A 372 8.79 -16.13 0.99
CA ILE A 372 8.70 -16.61 -0.38
C ILE A 372 8.10 -18.01 -0.38
N ARG A 373 6.85 -18.13 -0.82
CA ARG A 373 6.15 -19.41 -0.88
C ARG A 373 6.40 -20.09 -2.22
N THR A 374 6.75 -21.38 -2.18
CA THR A 374 7.08 -22.18 -3.37
C THR A 374 6.24 -23.46 -3.42
N ALA A 375 5.95 -23.92 -4.64
CA ALA A 375 5.24 -25.17 -4.92
C ALA A 375 6.03 -26.44 -4.50
N ALA A 376 7.34 -26.31 -4.26
CA ALA A 376 8.18 -27.42 -3.86
C ALA A 376 7.75 -28.03 -2.51
N HIS A 377 7.71 -29.36 -2.47
CA HIS A 377 7.52 -30.14 -1.25
C HIS A 377 8.77 -30.10 -0.38
N SER A 378 8.63 -29.87 0.93
CA SER A 378 9.80 -29.75 1.82
C SER A 378 10.68 -31.00 1.80
N HIS A 379 10.06 -32.18 1.81
CA HIS A 379 10.76 -33.48 1.87
C HIS A 379 11.45 -33.87 0.55
N GLU A 380 11.00 -33.34 -0.58
CA GLU A 380 11.58 -33.59 -1.92
C GLU A 380 12.19 -32.33 -2.55
N ARG A 381 12.35 -31.25 -1.77
CA ARG A 381 12.69 -29.90 -2.27
C ARG A 381 13.87 -29.87 -3.23
N PHE A 382 14.87 -30.72 -3.01
CA PHE A 382 16.07 -30.75 -3.84
C PHE A 382 15.78 -31.21 -5.27
N ASN A 383 14.70 -31.94 -5.52
CA ASN A 383 14.29 -32.39 -6.85
C ASN A 383 13.49 -31.34 -7.63
N TRP A 384 13.20 -30.18 -7.03
CA TRP A 384 12.39 -29.12 -7.61
C TRP A 384 13.26 -27.92 -7.99
N GLY A 385 13.14 -27.45 -9.23
CA GLY A 385 13.81 -26.22 -9.68
C GLY A 385 13.38 -25.00 -8.85
N ASP A 386 12.09 -24.92 -8.52
CA ASP A 386 11.47 -23.86 -7.76
C ASP A 386 12.12 -23.66 -6.37
N HIS A 387 12.64 -24.73 -5.76
CA HIS A 387 13.39 -24.62 -4.51
C HIS A 387 14.63 -23.74 -4.69
N TYR A 388 15.42 -24.00 -5.73
CA TYR A 388 16.64 -23.24 -5.98
C TYR A 388 16.35 -21.81 -6.41
N PHE A 389 15.30 -21.61 -7.21
CA PHE A 389 14.86 -20.27 -7.60
C PHE A 389 14.42 -19.45 -6.38
N ALA A 390 13.58 -20.03 -5.51
CA ALA A 390 13.14 -19.38 -4.27
C ALA A 390 14.31 -19.07 -3.32
N MET A 391 15.29 -19.99 -3.20
CA MET A 391 16.49 -19.77 -2.39
C MET A 391 17.37 -18.64 -2.97
N GLY A 392 17.58 -18.60 -4.28
CA GLY A 392 18.33 -17.54 -4.94
C GLY A 392 17.66 -16.17 -4.78
N LEU A 393 16.32 -16.15 -4.86
CA LEU A 393 15.51 -14.96 -4.60
C LEU A 393 15.63 -14.49 -3.15
N ALA A 394 15.53 -15.41 -2.18
CA ALA A 394 15.72 -15.10 -0.76
C ALA A 394 17.09 -14.46 -0.49
N GLN A 395 18.15 -15.09 -1.01
CA GLN A 395 19.53 -14.57 -0.87
C GLN A 395 19.72 -13.21 -1.56
N ALA A 396 19.00 -12.96 -2.66
CA ALA A 396 19.02 -11.65 -3.30
C ALA A 396 18.41 -10.57 -2.41
N PHE A 397 17.28 -10.84 -1.76
CA PHE A 397 16.69 -9.93 -0.78
C PHE A 397 17.58 -9.73 0.46
N GLU A 398 18.23 -10.79 0.95
CA GLU A 398 19.21 -10.67 2.05
C GLU A 398 20.38 -9.75 1.69
N ARG A 399 20.90 -9.82 0.46
CA ARG A 399 21.94 -8.91 -0.03
C ARG A 399 21.47 -7.45 -0.11
N LEU A 400 20.17 -7.21 -0.24
CA LEU A 400 19.56 -5.88 -0.21
C LEU A 400 19.26 -5.41 1.23
N GLY A 401 19.59 -6.20 2.25
CA GLY A 401 19.41 -5.85 3.66
C GLY A 401 18.04 -6.23 4.24
N HIS A 402 17.28 -7.08 3.55
CA HIS A 402 16.01 -7.60 4.05
C HIS A 402 16.17 -8.96 4.74
N ARG A 403 15.17 -9.36 5.54
CA ARG A 403 15.06 -10.75 5.99
C ARG A 403 14.20 -11.50 4.98
N ALA A 404 14.65 -12.65 4.53
CA ALA A 404 13.90 -13.48 3.58
C ALA A 404 13.92 -14.95 4.00
N GLN A 405 12.78 -15.62 3.87
CA GLN A 405 12.66 -17.05 4.18
C GLN A 405 11.79 -17.75 3.14
N VAL A 406 12.24 -18.92 2.71
CA VAL A 406 11.48 -19.80 1.79
C VAL A 406 10.53 -20.67 2.60
N LEU A 407 9.26 -20.69 2.21
CA LEU A 407 8.19 -21.49 2.80
C LEU A 407 7.72 -22.54 1.78
N TYR A 408 7.86 -23.82 2.15
CA TYR A 408 7.48 -24.95 1.29
C TYR A 408 6.00 -25.26 1.37
N ARG A 409 5.49 -26.06 0.42
CA ARG A 409 4.07 -26.31 0.21
C ARG A 409 3.30 -26.74 1.47
N GLU A 410 3.90 -27.60 2.30
CA GLU A 410 3.25 -28.17 3.48
C GLU A 410 3.46 -27.32 4.75
N GLN A 411 4.19 -26.22 4.64
CA GLN A 411 4.52 -25.37 5.77
C GLN A 411 3.56 -24.19 5.86
N GLU A 412 3.22 -23.86 7.10
CA GLU A 412 2.51 -22.65 7.46
C GLU A 412 3.47 -21.63 8.05
N PRO A 413 3.22 -20.33 7.83
CA PRO A 413 4.04 -19.28 8.40
C PRO A 413 3.92 -19.28 9.93
N ASP A 414 5.05 -19.19 10.62
CA ASP A 414 5.12 -19.10 12.08
C ASP A 414 4.82 -17.68 12.60
N ARG A 415 4.79 -16.70 11.70
CA ARG A 415 4.55 -15.28 11.97
C ARG A 415 4.01 -14.57 10.73
N ARG A 416 3.44 -13.38 10.94
CA ARG A 416 3.02 -12.49 9.85
C ARG A 416 4.25 -11.78 9.24
N PRO A 417 4.50 -11.89 7.93
CA PRO A 417 5.55 -11.12 7.28
C PRO A 417 5.10 -9.71 6.92
N ASP A 418 6.05 -8.85 6.56
CA ASP A 418 5.73 -7.57 5.91
C ASP A 418 5.26 -7.83 4.47
N VAL A 419 5.93 -8.77 3.77
CA VAL A 419 5.64 -9.14 2.39
C VAL A 419 5.56 -10.66 2.24
N LEU A 420 4.49 -11.15 1.62
CA LEU A 420 4.38 -12.51 1.11
C LEU A 420 4.56 -12.48 -0.41
N ILE A 421 5.51 -13.26 -0.93
CA ILE A 421 5.68 -13.51 -2.37
C ILE A 421 5.29 -14.95 -2.64
N VAL A 422 4.24 -15.16 -3.42
CA VAL A 422 3.79 -16.47 -3.86
C VAL A 422 4.38 -16.76 -5.24
N LEU A 423 5.37 -17.65 -5.32
CA LEU A 423 5.82 -18.23 -6.58
C LEU A 423 4.77 -19.23 -7.05
N ARG A 424 3.76 -18.71 -7.74
CA ARG A 424 2.58 -19.46 -8.13
C ARG A 424 2.91 -20.37 -9.31
N GLY A 425 3.08 -21.66 -8.98
CA GLY A 425 3.20 -22.78 -9.91
C GLY A 425 1.93 -23.64 -9.87
N LEU A 426 2.04 -24.89 -9.42
CA LEU A 426 0.93 -25.86 -9.39
C LEU A 426 0.03 -25.80 -8.15
N ALA A 427 0.34 -24.97 -7.16
CA ALA A 427 -0.36 -24.94 -5.88
C ALA A 427 -0.91 -23.54 -5.58
N TYR A 428 -2.19 -23.50 -5.19
CA TYR A 428 -2.86 -22.33 -4.64
C TYR A 428 -2.35 -22.02 -3.23
N TYR A 429 -2.17 -20.73 -2.93
CA TYR A 429 -1.84 -20.27 -1.60
C TYR A 429 -2.66 -19.02 -1.25
N PRO A 430 -3.39 -19.03 -0.12
CA PRO A 430 -4.17 -17.88 0.28
C PRO A 430 -3.26 -16.72 0.73
N PRO A 431 -3.68 -15.46 0.50
CA PRO A 431 -3.03 -14.28 1.08
C PRO A 431 -2.99 -14.33 2.61
N ILE A 432 -2.01 -13.64 3.20
CA ILE A 432 -1.93 -13.40 4.64
C ILE A 432 -2.51 -12.01 4.94
N PRO A 433 -3.61 -11.91 5.70
CA PRO A 433 -4.22 -10.62 6.05
C PRO A 433 -3.23 -9.67 6.76
N GLY A 434 -3.16 -8.43 6.28
CA GLY A 434 -2.28 -7.39 6.83
C GLY A 434 -0.78 -7.58 6.54
N ALA A 435 -0.41 -8.44 5.59
CA ALA A 435 0.86 -8.39 4.86
C ALA A 435 0.64 -7.77 3.47
N VAL A 436 1.71 -7.39 2.77
CA VAL A 436 1.64 -7.11 1.33
C VAL A 436 1.74 -8.43 0.58
N ASN A 437 0.70 -8.82 -0.13
CA ASN A 437 0.60 -10.10 -0.82
C ASN A 437 0.90 -9.93 -2.31
N VAL A 438 2.01 -10.51 -2.74
CA VAL A 438 2.48 -10.50 -4.14
C VAL A 438 2.25 -11.90 -4.73
N LEU A 439 1.40 -12.00 -5.74
CA LEU A 439 1.31 -13.19 -6.57
C LEU A 439 2.27 -13.08 -7.74
N TRP A 440 3.11 -14.09 -7.91
CA TRP A 440 3.98 -14.22 -9.07
C TRP A 440 3.67 -15.52 -9.82
N SER A 441 2.82 -15.43 -10.84
CA SER A 441 2.54 -16.55 -11.74
C SER A 441 3.77 -16.82 -12.60
N ILE A 442 4.49 -17.90 -12.29
CA ILE A 442 5.75 -18.26 -12.93
C ILE A 442 5.60 -19.43 -13.93
N SER A 443 4.51 -20.19 -13.83
CA SER A 443 4.21 -21.34 -14.71
C SER A 443 2.73 -21.70 -14.63
N HIS A 444 2.28 -22.59 -15.53
CA HIS A 444 0.92 -23.14 -15.54
C HIS A 444 -0.19 -22.08 -15.43
N PRO A 445 -0.25 -21.12 -16.37
CA PRO A 445 -1.30 -20.09 -16.38
C PRO A 445 -2.72 -20.66 -16.48
N ASP A 446 -2.85 -21.88 -17.01
CA ASP A 446 -4.08 -22.68 -17.09
C ASP A 446 -4.57 -23.21 -15.72
N GLU A 447 -3.71 -23.18 -14.70
CA GLU A 447 -4.01 -23.66 -13.33
C GLU A 447 -4.12 -22.50 -12.31
N THR A 448 -4.21 -21.25 -12.80
CA THR A 448 -4.35 -20.05 -11.96
C THR A 448 -5.66 -19.35 -12.25
N GLU A 449 -6.54 -19.27 -11.25
CA GLU A 449 -7.85 -18.65 -11.41
C GLU A 449 -7.79 -17.12 -11.30
N PRO A 450 -8.57 -16.36 -12.10
CA PRO A 450 -8.67 -14.90 -11.97
C PRO A 450 -9.04 -14.43 -10.57
N LEU A 451 -9.95 -15.16 -9.89
CA LEU A 451 -10.38 -14.81 -8.53
C LEU A 451 -9.23 -14.92 -7.53
N GLU A 452 -8.35 -15.92 -7.66
CA GLU A 452 -7.14 -16.03 -6.85
C GLU A 452 -6.24 -14.78 -7.00
N MET A 453 -6.08 -14.28 -8.22
CA MET A 453 -5.25 -13.10 -8.49
C MET A 453 -5.83 -11.83 -7.86
N LEU A 454 -7.16 -11.68 -7.88
CA LEU A 454 -7.85 -10.54 -7.26
C LEU A 454 -7.67 -10.44 -5.75
N LEU A 455 -7.40 -11.56 -5.08
CA LEU A 455 -7.17 -11.60 -3.63
C LEU A 455 -5.79 -11.07 -3.21
N HIS A 456 -4.85 -10.93 -4.15
CA HIS A 456 -3.49 -10.47 -3.87
C HIS A 456 -3.35 -8.96 -4.10
N ASP A 457 -2.50 -8.28 -3.34
CA ASP A 457 -2.26 -6.83 -3.47
C ASP A 457 -1.57 -6.48 -4.78
N VAL A 458 -0.55 -7.25 -5.15
CA VAL A 458 0.24 -7.09 -6.37
C VAL A 458 0.18 -8.37 -7.19
N VAL A 459 -0.20 -8.25 -8.45
CA VAL A 459 -0.22 -9.39 -9.39
C VAL A 459 0.93 -9.21 -10.37
N THR A 460 1.77 -10.23 -10.46
CA THR A 460 2.89 -10.28 -11.39
C THR A 460 2.88 -11.59 -12.15
N VAL A 461 3.28 -11.57 -13.42
CA VAL A 461 3.27 -12.76 -14.28
C VAL A 461 4.53 -12.84 -15.14
N ALA A 462 5.05 -14.05 -15.34
CA ALA A 462 6.25 -14.33 -16.13
C ALA A 462 5.99 -14.34 -17.66
N SER A 463 5.07 -13.48 -18.10
CA SER A 463 4.74 -13.27 -19.52
C SER A 463 4.26 -11.84 -19.73
N ARG A 464 4.97 -11.08 -20.57
CA ARG A 464 4.56 -9.72 -20.94
C ARG A 464 3.25 -9.69 -21.73
N GLN A 465 3.00 -10.70 -22.56
CA GLN A 465 1.78 -10.77 -23.36
C GLN A 465 0.57 -11.09 -22.48
N TYR A 466 0.73 -12.03 -21.55
CA TYR A 466 -0.36 -12.43 -20.66
C TYR A 466 -0.68 -11.37 -19.60
N ALA A 467 0.32 -10.61 -19.15
CA ALA A 467 0.10 -9.48 -18.24
C ALA A 467 -0.92 -8.50 -18.79
N TRP A 468 -0.79 -8.11 -20.07
CA TRP A 468 -1.72 -7.19 -20.72
C TRP A 468 -3.14 -7.75 -20.82
N PHE A 469 -3.27 -9.02 -21.20
CA PHE A 469 -4.57 -9.70 -21.24
C PHE A 469 -5.24 -9.75 -19.86
N LEU A 470 -4.47 -10.11 -18.83
CA LEU A 470 -4.99 -10.21 -17.46
C LEU A 470 -5.34 -8.85 -16.86
N GLU A 471 -4.60 -7.79 -17.16
CA GLU A 471 -4.91 -6.44 -16.68
C GLU A 471 -6.30 -5.99 -17.12
N GLU A 472 -6.64 -6.20 -18.39
CA GLU A 472 -7.98 -5.95 -18.94
C GLU A 472 -9.03 -6.89 -18.33
N ALA A 473 -8.71 -8.18 -18.22
CA ALA A 473 -9.67 -9.18 -17.71
C ALA A 473 -9.99 -9.02 -16.21
N LEU A 474 -9.01 -8.57 -15.41
CA LEU A 474 -9.14 -8.39 -13.97
C LEU A 474 -9.61 -6.98 -13.58
N GLY A 475 -9.49 -6.00 -14.48
CA GLY A 475 -9.72 -4.59 -14.15
C GLY A 475 -8.77 -4.06 -13.08
N LYS A 476 -7.55 -4.63 -13.01
CA LYS A 476 -6.53 -4.33 -12.00
C LYS A 476 -5.14 -4.37 -12.65
N PRO A 477 -4.19 -3.51 -12.25
CA PRO A 477 -2.82 -3.57 -12.76
C PRO A 477 -2.20 -4.96 -12.59
N VAL A 478 -1.64 -5.49 -13.69
CA VAL A 478 -0.88 -6.75 -13.70
C VAL A 478 0.51 -6.47 -14.27
N HIS A 479 1.54 -6.73 -13.47
CA HIS A 479 2.89 -6.38 -13.86
C HIS A 479 3.61 -7.54 -14.54
N PRO A 480 4.19 -7.32 -15.74
CA PRO A 480 5.05 -8.33 -16.34
C PRO A 480 6.36 -8.43 -15.55
N LEU A 481 6.59 -9.59 -14.94
CA LEU A 481 7.80 -9.89 -14.19
C LEU A 481 8.31 -11.27 -14.60
N ASN A 482 9.24 -11.26 -15.56
CA ASN A 482 9.92 -12.46 -16.01
C ASN A 482 10.78 -13.06 -14.88
N GLN A 483 10.96 -14.38 -14.90
CA GLN A 483 11.93 -15.06 -14.03
C GLN A 483 13.36 -14.58 -14.35
N ALA A 484 14.31 -14.94 -13.48
CA ALA A 484 15.68 -14.44 -13.55
C ALA A 484 16.69 -15.48 -13.06
N THR A 485 17.95 -15.27 -13.41
CA THR A 485 19.01 -16.21 -13.03
C THR A 485 19.78 -15.76 -11.77
N ASP A 486 20.22 -16.72 -10.97
CA ASP A 486 21.15 -16.47 -9.88
C ASP A 486 22.60 -16.43 -10.41
N ARG A 487 23.15 -15.21 -10.51
CA ARG A 487 24.51 -14.96 -11.00
C ARG A 487 25.61 -15.55 -10.11
N ALA A 488 25.30 -15.96 -8.88
CA ALA A 488 26.26 -16.69 -8.04
C ALA A 488 26.41 -18.16 -8.48
N ARG A 489 25.43 -18.68 -9.23
CA ARG A 489 25.36 -20.08 -9.69
C ARG A 489 25.59 -20.21 -11.19
N PHE A 490 24.94 -19.36 -11.97
CA PHE A 490 24.96 -19.35 -13.43
C PHE A 490 25.69 -18.10 -13.93
N TYR A 491 26.87 -18.34 -14.50
CA TYR A 491 27.74 -17.31 -15.05
C TYR A 491 28.66 -17.97 -16.10
N PRO A 492 29.17 -17.22 -17.09
CA PRO A 492 30.06 -17.78 -18.10
C PRO A 492 31.31 -18.38 -17.45
N ARG A 493 31.61 -19.64 -17.75
CA ARG A 493 32.74 -20.36 -17.16
C ARG A 493 33.98 -20.25 -18.06
N SER A 494 35.07 -19.70 -17.51
CA SER A 494 36.34 -19.65 -18.23
C SER A 494 36.90 -21.06 -18.43
N GLY A 495 37.25 -21.42 -19.66
CA GLY A 495 37.89 -22.69 -20.00
C GLY A 495 36.96 -23.89 -20.11
N VAL A 496 35.63 -23.68 -20.15
CA VAL A 496 34.66 -24.71 -20.52
C VAL A 496 34.31 -24.50 -21.99
N GLU A 497 34.79 -25.38 -22.86
CA GLU A 497 34.43 -25.38 -24.28
C GLU A 497 33.19 -26.26 -24.51
N PRO A 498 32.23 -25.82 -25.35
CA PRO A 498 31.08 -26.64 -25.71
C PRO A 498 31.51 -27.94 -26.40
N GLY A 499 30.98 -29.07 -25.93
CA GLY A 499 31.11 -30.37 -26.56
C GLY A 499 30.10 -30.60 -27.68
N GLY A 500 30.09 -31.81 -28.26
CA GLY A 500 29.15 -32.18 -29.33
C GLY A 500 27.80 -32.76 -28.87
N HIS A 501 27.57 -32.87 -27.56
CA HIS A 501 26.37 -33.50 -27.00
C HIS A 501 25.23 -32.49 -26.80
N MET A 502 24.00 -32.99 -26.90
CA MET A 502 22.77 -32.28 -26.55
C MET A 502 22.36 -32.62 -25.12
N LEU A 503 22.06 -31.61 -24.31
CA LEU A 503 21.74 -31.77 -22.90
C LEU A 503 20.26 -31.48 -22.63
N PHE A 504 19.60 -32.34 -21.86
CA PHE A 504 18.29 -32.07 -21.27
C PHE A 504 18.33 -32.25 -19.75
N VAL A 505 17.85 -31.26 -19.00
CA VAL A 505 17.80 -31.32 -17.53
C VAL A 505 16.36 -31.14 -17.05
N GLY A 506 15.68 -32.22 -16.69
CA GLY A 506 14.33 -32.19 -16.12
C GLY A 506 13.69 -33.58 -16.09
N ASN A 507 12.64 -33.74 -15.28
CA ASN A 507 11.90 -35.01 -15.21
C ASN A 507 11.05 -35.20 -16.48
N SER A 508 10.89 -36.47 -16.91
CA SER A 508 10.03 -36.80 -18.04
C SER A 508 8.57 -36.46 -17.74
N ARG A 509 8.14 -36.71 -16.48
CA ARG A 509 6.74 -36.73 -16.06
C ARG A 509 5.88 -37.63 -16.96
N GLU A 510 6.47 -38.71 -17.45
CA GLU A 510 5.84 -39.67 -18.38
C GLU A 510 5.39 -39.07 -19.72
N VAL A 511 5.89 -37.87 -20.06
CA VAL A 511 5.62 -37.19 -21.33
C VAL A 511 6.83 -37.32 -22.25
N PHE A 512 6.62 -37.87 -23.45
CA PHE A 512 7.68 -37.89 -24.46
C PHE A 512 7.80 -36.53 -25.13
N ARG A 513 8.92 -35.87 -24.85
CA ARG A 513 9.15 -34.46 -25.14
C ARG A 513 9.59 -34.20 -26.59
N PRO A 514 9.01 -33.22 -27.31
CA PRO A 514 9.35 -32.95 -28.71
C PRO A 514 10.83 -32.68 -28.96
N SER A 515 11.50 -31.88 -28.12
CA SER A 515 12.93 -31.58 -28.28
C SER A 515 13.80 -32.83 -28.18
N ILE A 516 13.45 -33.76 -27.28
CA ILE A 516 14.14 -35.06 -27.13
C ILE A 516 13.94 -35.92 -28.36
N ARG A 517 12.72 -35.98 -28.90
CA ARG A 517 12.43 -36.75 -30.12
C ARG A 517 13.28 -36.26 -31.29
N HIS A 518 13.27 -34.95 -31.56
CA HIS A 518 14.03 -34.38 -32.66
C HIS A 518 15.54 -34.57 -32.46
N ALA A 519 16.03 -34.48 -31.22
CA ALA A 519 17.43 -34.75 -30.89
C ALA A 519 17.83 -36.20 -31.21
N LEU A 520 16.99 -37.18 -30.86
CA LEU A 520 17.22 -38.58 -31.18
C LEU A 520 17.15 -38.86 -32.70
N GLU A 521 16.20 -38.24 -33.40
CA GLU A 521 16.05 -38.35 -34.86
C GLU A 521 17.24 -37.72 -35.61
N ALA A 522 17.83 -36.65 -35.07
CA ALA A 522 19.03 -36.01 -35.62
C ALA A 522 20.32 -36.84 -35.44
N GLY A 523 20.27 -37.90 -34.60
CA GLY A 523 21.38 -38.83 -34.41
C GLY A 523 22.56 -38.30 -33.59
N GLY A 524 22.37 -37.21 -32.83
CA GLY A 524 23.41 -36.66 -31.95
C GLY A 524 23.47 -37.34 -30.58
N GLU A 525 24.56 -37.14 -29.85
CA GLU A 525 24.72 -37.67 -28.49
C GLU A 525 23.79 -36.92 -27.52
N LEU A 526 22.79 -37.61 -26.96
CA LEU A 526 21.85 -37.06 -26.00
C LEU A 526 22.27 -37.42 -24.57
N VAL A 527 22.36 -36.41 -23.71
CA VAL A 527 22.62 -36.53 -22.27
C VAL A 527 21.42 -35.97 -21.49
N VAL A 528 20.88 -36.77 -20.57
CA VAL A 528 19.68 -36.44 -19.79
C VAL A 528 19.95 -36.53 -18.29
N TYR A 529 19.58 -35.48 -17.57
CA TYR A 529 19.45 -35.49 -16.12
C TYR A 529 17.98 -35.36 -15.71
N GLY A 530 17.47 -36.30 -14.92
CA GLY A 530 16.10 -36.28 -14.40
C GLY A 530 15.53 -37.66 -14.15
N SER A 531 14.37 -37.72 -13.51
CA SER A 531 13.66 -38.98 -13.22
C SER A 531 12.62 -39.33 -14.29
N GLY A 532 12.34 -40.63 -14.45
CA GLY A 532 11.26 -41.16 -15.30
C GLY A 532 11.64 -41.31 -16.77
N TRP A 533 12.93 -41.32 -17.10
CA TRP A 533 13.43 -41.42 -18.47
C TRP A 533 13.71 -42.86 -18.90
N GLU A 534 13.74 -43.78 -17.94
CA GLU A 534 13.91 -45.21 -18.16
C GLU A 534 12.80 -45.74 -19.10
N GLY A 535 13.21 -46.34 -20.22
CA GLY A 535 12.28 -46.83 -21.26
C GLY A 535 11.74 -45.76 -22.22
N ILE A 536 12.09 -44.48 -22.02
CA ILE A 536 11.70 -43.36 -22.91
C ILE A 536 12.87 -42.96 -23.82
N VAL A 537 14.09 -42.92 -23.30
CA VAL A 537 15.33 -42.66 -24.03
C VAL A 537 16.29 -43.85 -23.92
N PRO A 538 17.30 -43.97 -24.80
CA PRO A 538 18.33 -45.00 -24.66
C PRO A 538 18.98 -44.94 -23.27
N GLU A 539 19.23 -46.08 -22.63
CA GLU A 539 19.80 -46.12 -21.27
C GLU A 539 21.13 -45.37 -21.16
N GLY A 540 21.95 -45.41 -22.21
CA GLY A 540 23.22 -44.68 -22.28
C GLY A 540 23.08 -43.15 -22.30
N SER A 541 21.88 -42.62 -22.58
CA SER A 541 21.62 -41.19 -22.55
C SER A 541 21.33 -40.65 -21.14
N ILE A 542 21.06 -41.52 -20.15
CA ILE A 542 20.70 -41.09 -18.80
C ILE A 542 21.97 -40.91 -17.96
N ALA A 543 22.41 -39.68 -17.75
CA ALA A 543 23.60 -39.38 -16.95
C ALA A 543 23.33 -39.36 -15.44
N GLY A 544 22.07 -39.19 -15.02
CA GLY A 544 21.68 -39.29 -13.62
C GLY A 544 20.26 -38.83 -13.37
N LYS A 545 19.72 -39.17 -12.19
CA LYS A 545 18.36 -38.75 -11.80
C LYS A 545 18.27 -37.28 -11.38
N PHE A 546 19.43 -36.67 -11.10
CA PHE A 546 19.50 -35.35 -10.50
C PHE A 546 20.86 -34.68 -10.76
N ILE A 547 20.84 -33.35 -10.94
CA ILE A 547 22.03 -32.49 -11.03
C ILE A 547 21.76 -31.18 -10.29
N SER A 548 22.73 -30.67 -9.51
CA SER A 548 22.52 -29.52 -8.64
C SER A 548 23.76 -28.65 -8.45
N GLY A 549 23.59 -27.53 -7.74
CA GLY A 549 24.66 -26.59 -7.44
C GLY A 549 25.29 -26.02 -8.71
N LYS A 550 26.62 -25.82 -8.65
CA LYS A 550 27.41 -25.27 -9.77
C LYS A 550 27.52 -26.22 -10.97
N ALA A 551 27.41 -27.53 -10.74
CA ALA A 551 27.52 -28.54 -11.78
C ALA A 551 26.43 -28.39 -12.86
N VAL A 552 25.25 -27.86 -12.51
CA VAL A 552 24.20 -27.58 -13.50
C VAL A 552 24.65 -26.52 -14.51
N GLY A 553 25.24 -25.41 -14.03
CA GLY A 553 25.76 -24.37 -14.91
C GLY A 553 26.95 -24.86 -15.74
N ASP A 554 27.81 -25.70 -15.15
CA ASP A 554 28.93 -26.30 -15.88
C ASP A 554 28.44 -27.25 -16.99
N ALA A 555 27.36 -28.00 -16.74
CA ALA A 555 26.71 -28.83 -17.75
C ALA A 555 26.04 -27.99 -18.85
N TYR A 556 25.41 -26.87 -18.50
CA TYR A 556 24.86 -25.95 -19.51
C TYR A 556 25.94 -25.34 -20.40
N ALA A 557 27.08 -24.94 -19.81
CA ALA A 557 28.19 -24.34 -20.55
C ALA A 557 28.94 -25.35 -21.44
N SER A 558 28.99 -26.63 -21.05
CA SER A 558 29.71 -27.66 -21.79
C SER A 558 28.87 -28.38 -22.86
N ALA A 559 27.55 -28.16 -22.89
CA ALA A 559 26.68 -28.74 -23.90
C ALA A 559 26.80 -27.99 -25.23
N GLY A 560 26.81 -28.73 -26.35
CA GLY A 560 26.73 -28.12 -27.69
C GLY A 560 25.36 -27.48 -27.94
N ALA A 561 24.31 -28.05 -27.33
CA ALA A 561 22.98 -27.46 -27.25
C ALA A 561 22.26 -27.94 -25.99
N VAL A 562 21.54 -27.05 -25.30
CA VAL A 562 20.65 -27.38 -24.19
C VAL A 562 19.21 -27.35 -24.67
N LEU A 563 18.52 -28.47 -24.56
CA LEU A 563 17.15 -28.66 -24.96
C LEU A 563 16.18 -28.23 -23.84
N ASN A 564 15.16 -27.46 -24.19
CA ASN A 564 14.12 -27.03 -23.25
C ASN A 564 12.73 -27.06 -23.90
N ASP A 565 11.82 -27.85 -23.35
CA ASP A 565 10.41 -27.81 -23.75
C ASP A 565 9.57 -27.11 -22.69
N HIS A 566 8.82 -26.11 -23.13
CA HIS A 566 7.78 -25.45 -22.34
C HIS A 566 6.53 -26.32 -22.29
N TRP A 567 5.75 -26.18 -21.22
CA TRP A 567 4.37 -26.70 -21.23
C TRP A 567 3.56 -25.99 -22.31
N GLU A 568 2.56 -26.67 -22.85
CA GLU A 568 1.70 -26.13 -23.91
C GLU A 568 1.07 -24.80 -23.50
N SER A 569 0.41 -24.74 -22.34
CA SER A 569 -0.16 -23.50 -21.81
C SER A 569 0.89 -22.41 -21.63
N MET A 570 2.08 -22.73 -21.13
CA MET A 570 3.16 -21.76 -20.99
C MET A 570 3.59 -21.18 -22.34
N ARG A 571 3.74 -22.03 -23.36
CA ARG A 571 4.08 -21.61 -24.73
C ARG A 571 2.97 -20.71 -25.30
N ASP A 572 1.71 -21.14 -25.17
CA ASP A 572 0.57 -20.47 -25.77
C ASP A 572 0.32 -19.08 -25.14
N PHE A 573 0.61 -18.93 -23.84
CA PHE A 573 0.47 -17.66 -23.11
C PHE A 573 1.77 -16.86 -22.97
N GLY A 574 2.85 -17.23 -23.64
CA GLY A 574 4.05 -16.37 -23.66
C GLY A 574 4.99 -16.53 -22.45
N TYR A 575 4.85 -17.58 -21.64
CA TYR A 575 5.64 -17.81 -20.43
C TYR A 575 7.01 -18.41 -20.74
N ILE A 576 8.06 -17.79 -20.20
CA ILE A 576 9.44 -18.26 -20.34
C ILE A 576 9.85 -19.01 -19.08
N SER A 577 10.32 -20.25 -19.23
CA SER A 577 10.81 -21.04 -18.09
C SER A 577 12.17 -20.52 -17.59
N ASN A 578 12.43 -20.65 -16.27
CA ASN A 578 13.69 -20.19 -15.66
C ASN A 578 14.94 -20.76 -16.34
N ARG A 579 14.85 -21.99 -16.88
CA ARG A 579 15.96 -22.69 -17.52
C ARG A 579 16.60 -21.88 -18.64
N VAL A 580 15.80 -21.16 -19.43
CA VAL A 580 16.32 -20.33 -20.53
C VAL A 580 17.29 -19.27 -19.99
N TYR A 581 16.91 -18.59 -18.91
CA TYR A 581 17.75 -17.59 -18.25
C TYR A 581 19.04 -18.22 -17.71
N ASP A 582 18.95 -19.38 -17.07
CA ASP A 582 20.10 -20.07 -16.47
C ASP A 582 21.11 -20.58 -17.52
N VAL A 583 20.61 -21.09 -18.66
CA VAL A 583 21.46 -21.58 -19.76
C VAL A 583 22.22 -20.42 -20.39
N ILE A 584 21.51 -19.36 -20.78
CA ILE A 584 22.12 -18.18 -21.41
C ILE A 584 23.13 -17.55 -20.45
N ALA A 585 22.79 -17.42 -19.17
CA ALA A 585 23.69 -16.87 -18.17
C ALA A 585 24.94 -17.72 -17.94
N SER A 586 24.86 -19.04 -18.17
CA SER A 586 26.02 -19.94 -18.10
C SER A 586 26.90 -19.88 -19.36
N GLY A 587 26.47 -19.18 -20.41
CA GLY A 587 27.13 -19.17 -21.73
C GLY A 587 26.79 -20.37 -22.60
N GLY A 588 25.75 -21.14 -22.24
CA GLY A 588 25.28 -22.28 -23.02
C GLY A 588 24.39 -21.88 -24.21
N VAL A 589 24.26 -22.77 -25.18
CA VAL A 589 23.40 -22.58 -26.36
C VAL A 589 22.02 -23.17 -26.07
N GLN A 590 20.99 -22.33 -25.97
CA GLN A 590 19.62 -22.78 -25.69
C GLN A 590 18.87 -23.10 -26.99
N VAL A 591 18.29 -24.30 -27.08
CA VAL A 591 17.43 -24.75 -28.19
C VAL A 591 16.03 -25.09 -27.68
N THR A 592 14.97 -24.51 -28.27
CA THR A 592 13.58 -24.70 -27.80
C THR A 592 12.53 -24.41 -28.86
N GLY A 593 11.39 -25.11 -28.84
CA GLY A 593 10.29 -24.91 -29.81
C GLY A 593 9.38 -23.70 -29.55
N PHE A 594 9.86 -22.65 -28.87
CA PHE A 594 9.05 -21.52 -28.42
C PHE A 594 9.59 -20.16 -28.88
N ARG A 595 9.19 -19.74 -30.09
CA ARG A 595 9.83 -18.62 -30.79
C ARG A 595 9.41 -17.22 -30.34
N LEU A 596 8.11 -16.93 -30.32
CA LEU A 596 7.61 -15.55 -30.28
C LEU A 596 8.02 -14.75 -29.02
N ALA A 597 7.91 -15.33 -27.83
CA ALA A 597 8.29 -14.63 -26.60
C ALA A 597 9.82 -14.57 -26.42
N LEU A 598 10.54 -15.60 -26.90
CA LEU A 598 11.99 -15.70 -26.74
C LEU A 598 12.75 -14.76 -27.67
N GLU A 599 12.35 -14.64 -28.94
CA GLU A 599 12.96 -13.67 -29.86
C GLU A 599 12.83 -12.23 -29.32
N ARG A 600 11.71 -11.91 -28.68
CA ARG A 600 11.48 -10.59 -28.10
C ARG A 600 12.37 -10.32 -26.88
N GLU A 601 12.61 -11.33 -26.04
CA GLU A 601 13.35 -11.17 -24.78
C GLU A 601 14.86 -11.33 -24.98
N PHE A 602 15.29 -12.24 -25.85
CA PHE A 602 16.68 -12.66 -26.00
C PHE A 602 17.25 -12.45 -27.40
N GLY A 603 16.43 -12.09 -28.41
CA GLY A 603 16.88 -11.96 -29.80
C GLY A 603 17.51 -13.27 -30.30
N ASP A 604 18.69 -13.14 -30.90
CA ASP A 604 19.43 -14.25 -31.51
C ASP A 604 20.21 -15.12 -30.49
N LEU A 605 20.05 -14.87 -29.18
CA LEU A 605 20.72 -15.67 -28.13
C LEU A 605 20.04 -17.03 -27.89
N VAL A 606 18.87 -17.27 -28.49
CA VAL A 606 18.11 -18.53 -28.36
C VAL A 606 17.75 -19.05 -29.74
N GLU A 607 18.07 -20.33 -29.97
CA GLU A 607 17.73 -21.02 -31.21
C GLU A 607 16.37 -21.73 -31.09
N THR A 608 15.56 -21.64 -32.16
CA THR A 608 14.27 -22.34 -32.23
C THR A 608 14.18 -23.24 -33.45
N PHE A 609 13.54 -24.41 -33.29
CA PHE A 609 13.38 -25.41 -34.35
C PHE A 609 11.92 -25.59 -34.77
#